data_AF-A0A7S3A0N7-F1
#
_entry.id   AF-A0A7S3A0N7-F1
#
_cell.length_a   1.000
_cell.length_b   1.000
_cell.length_c   1.000
_cell.angle_alpha   90.00
_cell.angle_beta   90.00
_cell.angle_gamma   90.00
#
_symmetry.space_group_name_H-M   'P 1'
#
loop_
_entity.id
_entity.type
_entity.pdbx_description
1 polymer ?
#
loop_
_entity_poly.entity_id
_entity_poly.type
_entity_poly.pdbx_seq_one_letter_code
_entity_poly.pdbx_strand_id
1 'polypeptide(L)'
;MVMQDWLRNVFLVQGWGSAAIGGIMASGHVPFVPDVPLGARVLGFWLIWLFTIPALRARKPAKWEKSALNFAFLGIILANVITPFFTKEPLTLWTIDMAIMGICYGYSYNASSKDGDAIASPKIKGALRWFDWGSWK
;
A
#
# COMPACT_ATOMS: atom_id res chain seq x y z
N MET A 1 -2.67 -15.14 20.80
CA MET A 1 -3.92 -14.38 20.62
C MET A 1 -4.31 -14.34 19.15
N VAL A 2 -5.33 -15.12 18.79
CA VAL A 2 -5.96 -15.10 17.46
C VAL A 2 -6.76 -13.81 17.33
N MET A 3 -6.52 -13.03 16.27
CA MET A 3 -7.35 -11.86 15.96
C MET A 3 -8.68 -12.36 15.42
N GLN A 4 -9.80 -11.85 15.94
CA GLN A 4 -11.14 -12.27 15.52
C GLN A 4 -11.39 -11.92 14.05
N ASP A 5 -12.07 -12.82 13.33
CA ASP A 5 -12.23 -12.75 11.88
C ASP A 5 -13.03 -11.51 11.42
N TRP A 6 -14.02 -11.08 12.22
CA TRP A 6 -14.78 -9.87 11.94
C TRP A 6 -13.88 -8.62 11.92
N LEU A 7 -12.88 -8.54 12.81
CA LEU A 7 -11.97 -7.40 12.88
C LEU A 7 -11.00 -7.39 11.70
N ARG A 8 -10.56 -8.58 11.24
CA ARG A 8 -9.76 -8.71 10.02
C ARG A 8 -10.51 -8.20 8.80
N ASN A 9 -11.81 -8.51 8.71
CA ASN A 9 -12.66 -8.04 7.63
C ASN A 9 -12.84 -6.52 7.66
N VAL A 10 -13.02 -5.92 8.84
CA VAL A 10 -13.10 -4.46 8.99
C VAL A 10 -11.83 -3.80 8.45
N PHE A 11 -10.63 -4.30 8.81
CA PHE A 11 -9.37 -3.75 8.29
C PHE A 11 -9.21 -3.93 6.78
N LEU A 12 -9.69 -5.04 6.23
CA LEU A 12 -9.66 -5.29 4.78
C LEU A 12 -10.55 -4.32 4.03
N VAL A 13 -11.80 -4.15 4.49
CA VAL A 13 -12.78 -3.24 3.90
C VAL A 13 -12.30 -1.79 4.05
N GLN A 14 -11.79 -1.41 5.22
CA GLN A 14 -11.21 -0.09 5.44
C GLN A 14 -10.00 0.16 4.52
N GLY A 15 -9.13 -0.84 4.38
CA GLY A 15 -7.93 -0.73 3.55
C GLY A 15 -8.30 -0.47 2.09
N TRP A 16 -9.06 -1.36 1.48
CA TRP A 16 -9.46 -1.21 0.08
C TRP A 16 -10.46 -0.06 -0.15
N GLY A 17 -11.34 0.18 0.82
CA GLY A 17 -12.28 1.31 0.79
C GLY A 17 -11.55 2.65 0.79
N SER A 18 -10.51 2.81 1.60
CA SER A 18 -9.70 4.04 1.60
C SER A 18 -8.93 4.24 0.30
N ALA A 19 -8.42 3.18 -0.33
CA ALA A 19 -7.79 3.28 -1.65
C ALA A 19 -8.80 3.72 -2.72
N ALA A 20 -10.01 3.13 -2.72
CA ALA A 20 -11.06 3.47 -3.68
C ALA A 20 -11.57 4.91 -3.50
N ILE A 21 -11.87 5.31 -2.26
CA ILE A 21 -12.25 6.68 -1.92
C ILE A 21 -11.13 7.65 -2.33
N GLY A 22 -9.88 7.27 -2.08
CA GLY A 22 -8.71 8.04 -2.49
C GLY A 22 -8.63 8.28 -3.98
N GLY A 23 -8.92 7.26 -4.79
CA GLY A 23 -8.93 7.36 -6.25
C GLY A 23 -10.03 8.27 -6.77
N ILE A 24 -11.24 8.14 -6.21
CA ILE A 24 -12.38 9.01 -6.54
C ILE A 24 -12.02 10.47 -6.19
N MET A 25 -11.47 10.72 -5.01
CA MET A 25 -11.03 12.05 -4.60
C MET A 25 -9.91 12.61 -5.49
N ALA A 26 -8.89 11.79 -5.82
CA ALA A 26 -7.77 12.20 -6.66
C ALA A 26 -8.23 12.54 -8.11
N SER A 27 -9.23 11.82 -8.62
CA SER A 27 -9.81 12.04 -9.94
C SER A 27 -10.50 13.41 -10.08
N GLY A 28 -10.89 14.03 -8.97
CA GLY A 28 -11.66 15.28 -8.97
C GLY A 28 -13.13 15.12 -9.42
N HIS A 29 -13.56 13.92 -9.81
CA HIS A 29 -14.91 13.64 -10.29
C HIS A 29 -15.74 12.95 -9.19
N VAL A 30 -16.07 13.72 -8.15
CA VAL A 30 -16.97 13.24 -7.09
C VAL A 30 -18.41 13.55 -7.51
N PRO A 31 -19.32 12.55 -7.55
CA PRO A 31 -20.71 12.82 -7.87
C PRO A 31 -21.28 13.83 -6.86
N PHE A 32 -22.05 14.80 -7.37
CA PHE A 32 -22.67 15.88 -6.59
C PHE A 32 -21.73 16.96 -6.03
N VAL A 33 -20.42 16.93 -6.34
CA VAL A 33 -19.47 17.98 -5.96
C VAL A 33 -18.87 18.61 -7.22
N PRO A 34 -19.14 19.89 -7.52
CA PRO A 34 -18.74 20.52 -8.78
C PRO A 34 -17.23 20.72 -8.91
N ASP A 35 -16.54 21.05 -7.81
CA ASP A 35 -15.08 21.22 -7.79
C ASP A 35 -14.51 20.64 -6.49
N VAL A 36 -13.69 19.60 -6.61
CA VAL A 36 -12.95 19.06 -5.47
C VAL A 36 -11.71 19.91 -5.24
N PRO A 37 -11.53 20.53 -4.05
CA PRO A 37 -10.38 21.38 -3.80
C PRO A 37 -9.08 20.58 -3.90
N LEU A 38 -8.02 21.22 -4.38
CA LEU A 38 -6.72 20.57 -4.61
C LEU A 38 -6.21 19.83 -3.36
N GLY A 39 -6.40 20.41 -2.17
CA GLY A 39 -6.04 19.76 -0.91
C GLY A 39 -6.74 18.41 -0.71
N ALA A 40 -8.03 18.31 -1.03
CA ALA A 40 -8.76 17.04 -0.95
C ALA A 40 -8.28 16.04 -2.01
N ARG A 41 -7.95 16.50 -3.22
CA ARG A 41 -7.39 15.63 -4.27
C ARG A 41 -6.02 15.06 -3.88
N VAL A 42 -5.17 15.90 -3.27
CA VAL A 42 -3.86 15.50 -2.71
C VAL A 42 -4.05 14.50 -1.57
N LEU A 43 -4.97 14.77 -0.65
CA LEU A 43 -5.30 13.81 0.41
C LEU A 43 -5.76 12.48 -0.16
N GLY A 44 -6.49 12.49 -1.28
CA GLY A 44 -6.96 11.31 -1.98
C GLY A 44 -5.85 10.31 -2.32
N PHE A 45 -4.74 10.75 -2.92
CA PHE A 45 -3.63 9.83 -3.19
C PHE A 45 -2.90 9.40 -1.92
N TRP A 46 -2.74 10.31 -0.95
CA TRP A 46 -2.14 10.00 0.36
C TRP A 46 -2.91 8.94 1.16
N LEU A 47 -4.21 8.72 0.89
CA LEU A 47 -5.00 7.69 1.57
C LEU A 47 -4.42 6.28 1.40
N ILE A 48 -3.80 5.99 0.25
CA ILE A 48 -3.13 4.70 0.02
C ILE A 48 -2.06 4.48 1.09
N TRP A 49 -1.23 5.49 1.30
CA TRP A 49 -0.11 5.40 2.23
C TRP A 49 -0.55 5.49 3.70
N LEU A 50 -1.47 6.42 4.02
CA LEU A 50 -1.91 6.69 5.39
C LEU A 50 -2.90 5.66 5.94
N PHE A 51 -3.76 5.09 5.10
CA PHE A 51 -4.87 4.25 5.56
C PHE A 51 -4.86 2.87 4.93
N THR A 52 -4.62 2.73 3.63
CA THR A 52 -4.67 1.42 2.96
C THR A 52 -3.57 0.48 3.47
N ILE A 53 -2.30 0.89 3.38
CA ILE A 53 -1.18 0.03 3.79
C ILE A 53 -1.21 -0.31 5.28
N PRO A 54 -1.41 0.66 6.21
CA PRO A 54 -1.49 0.35 7.64
C PRO A 54 -2.67 -0.56 7.99
N ALA A 55 -3.85 -0.37 7.38
CA ALA A 55 -5.01 -1.23 7.63
C ALA A 55 -4.76 -2.67 7.15
N LEU A 56 -4.22 -2.85 5.94
CA LEU A 56 -3.87 -4.17 5.42
C LEU A 56 -2.80 -4.87 6.28
N ARG A 57 -1.82 -4.10 6.78
CA ARG A 57 -0.79 -4.62 7.68
C ARG A 57 -1.35 -5.00 9.06
N ALA A 58 -2.36 -4.27 9.56
CA ALA A 58 -2.97 -4.52 10.86
C ALA A 58 -3.72 -5.87 10.92
N ARG A 59 -4.20 -6.41 9.79
CA ARG A 59 -4.94 -7.69 9.76
C ARG A 59 -4.15 -8.93 10.16
N LYS A 60 -2.85 -8.80 10.44
CA LYS A 60 -1.87 -9.89 10.56
C LYS A 60 -1.87 -10.76 9.29
N PRO A 61 -1.46 -10.19 8.15
CA PRO A 61 -1.42 -10.89 6.86
C PRO A 61 -0.39 -12.03 6.87
N ALA A 62 -0.47 -12.89 5.84
CA ALA A 62 0.53 -13.93 5.61
C ALA A 62 1.94 -13.31 5.41
N LYS A 63 2.99 -14.11 5.61
CA LYS A 63 4.38 -13.61 5.56
C LYS A 63 4.72 -12.93 4.22
N TRP A 64 4.27 -13.51 3.10
CA TRP A 64 4.51 -12.95 1.76
C TRP A 64 3.84 -11.59 1.58
N GLU A 65 2.59 -11.46 2.00
CA GLU A 65 1.82 -10.21 1.90
C GLU A 65 2.38 -9.14 2.84
N LYS A 66 2.83 -9.52 4.03
CA LYS A 66 3.53 -8.60 4.94
C LYS A 66 4.79 -8.02 4.29
N SER A 67 5.56 -8.85 3.59
CA SER A 67 6.73 -8.42 2.84
C SER A 67 6.35 -7.45 1.72
N ALA A 68 5.31 -7.78 0.95
CA ALA A 68 4.74 -6.93 -0.09
C ALA A 68 4.38 -5.54 0.44
N LEU A 69 3.65 -5.49 1.56
CA LEU A 69 3.19 -4.25 2.18
C LEU A 69 4.35 -3.40 2.73
N ASN A 70 5.41 -4.02 3.23
CA ASN A 70 6.61 -3.30 3.68
C ASN A 70 7.35 -2.65 2.50
N PHE A 71 7.51 -3.39 1.38
CA PHE A 71 8.13 -2.84 0.17
C PHE A 71 7.26 -1.76 -0.46
N ALA A 72 5.93 -1.97 -0.51
CA ALA A 72 4.99 -0.97 -1.00
C ALA A 72 5.03 0.30 -0.15
N PHE A 73 5.07 0.17 1.19
CA PHE A 73 5.16 1.31 2.10
C PHE A 73 6.38 2.20 1.80
N LEU A 74 7.54 1.60 1.58
CA LEU A 74 8.77 2.33 1.27
C LEU A 74 8.77 2.87 -0.17
N GLY A 75 8.36 2.04 -1.13
CA GLY A 75 8.30 2.40 -2.54
C GLY A 75 7.38 3.59 -2.78
N ILE A 76 6.22 3.62 -2.12
CA ILE A 76 5.25 4.71 -2.22
C ILE A 76 5.75 6.00 -1.57
N ILE A 77 6.48 5.96 -0.45
CA ILE A 77 7.13 7.18 0.10
C ILE A 77 8.14 7.73 -0.88
N LEU A 78 9.01 6.87 -1.41
CA LEU A 78 10.04 7.28 -2.37
C LEU A 78 9.40 7.86 -3.63
N ALA A 79 8.36 7.21 -4.16
CA ALA A 79 7.60 7.70 -5.29
C ALA A 79 6.93 9.04 -4.98
N ASN A 80 6.35 9.23 -3.80
CA ASN A 80 5.70 10.49 -3.44
C ASN A 80 6.68 11.64 -3.21
N VAL A 81 7.95 11.35 -2.91
CA VAL A 81 9.01 12.38 -2.88
C VAL A 81 9.52 12.70 -4.29
N ILE A 82 9.66 11.70 -5.18
CA ILE A 82 10.27 11.87 -6.50
C ILE A 82 9.26 12.35 -7.56
N THR A 83 8.04 11.85 -7.52
CA THR A 83 7.02 12.10 -8.55
C THR A 83 6.62 13.58 -8.71
N PRO A 84 6.55 14.41 -7.64
CA PRO A 84 6.23 15.83 -7.77
C PRO A 84 7.17 16.64 -8.67
N PHE A 85 8.39 16.13 -8.91
CA PHE A 85 9.34 16.73 -9.85
C PHE A 85 8.95 16.53 -11.32
N PHE A 86 8.10 15.53 -11.62
CA PHE A 86 7.68 15.16 -12.97
C PHE A 86 6.20 15.46 -13.21
N THR A 87 5.33 15.07 -12.28
CA THR A 87 3.87 15.21 -12.43
C THR A 87 3.26 15.78 -11.16
N LYS A 88 2.43 16.82 -11.33
CA LYS A 88 1.70 17.47 -10.22
C LYS A 88 0.23 17.03 -10.12
N GLU A 89 -0.21 16.15 -11.01
CA GLU A 89 -1.58 15.66 -11.06
C GLU A 89 -1.84 14.60 -9.98
N PRO A 90 -2.80 14.83 -9.06
CA PRO A 90 -3.10 13.89 -7.97
C PRO A 90 -3.57 12.51 -8.43
N LEU A 91 -4.32 12.45 -9.54
CA LEU A 91 -4.79 11.18 -10.10
C LEU A 91 -3.60 10.33 -10.57
N THR A 92 -2.63 10.94 -11.25
CA THR A 92 -1.42 10.25 -11.71
C THR A 92 -0.64 9.71 -10.52
N LEU A 93 -0.49 10.49 -9.44
CA LEU A 93 0.15 10.05 -8.19
C LEU A 93 -0.56 8.82 -7.60
N TRP A 94 -1.89 8.86 -7.49
CA TRP A 94 -2.67 7.72 -7.00
C TRP A 94 -2.48 6.47 -7.88
N THR A 95 -2.45 6.61 -9.20
CA THR A 95 -2.22 5.47 -10.10
C THR A 95 -0.83 4.87 -9.96
N ILE A 96 0.19 5.70 -9.73
CA ILE A 96 1.56 5.25 -9.49
C ILE A 96 1.62 4.48 -8.17
N ASP A 97 0.99 4.99 -7.11
CA ASP A 97 0.95 4.32 -5.81
C ASP A 97 0.23 2.97 -5.88
N MET A 98 -0.89 2.90 -6.62
CA MET A 98 -1.59 1.64 -6.90
C MET A 98 -0.74 0.67 -7.72
N ALA A 99 -0.02 1.16 -8.72
CA ALA A 99 0.86 0.34 -9.55
C ALA A 99 2.02 -0.24 -8.71
N ILE A 100 2.65 0.56 -7.85
CA ILE A 100 3.70 0.11 -6.93
C ILE A 100 3.15 -0.97 -6.00
N MET A 101 1.97 -0.74 -5.41
CA MET A 101 1.34 -1.74 -4.56
C MET A 101 1.09 -3.05 -5.33
N GLY A 102 0.51 -2.96 -6.53
CA GLY A 102 0.26 -4.12 -7.39
C GLY A 102 1.53 -4.88 -7.76
N ILE A 103 2.61 -4.18 -8.10
CA ILE A 103 3.92 -4.77 -8.41
C ILE A 103 4.50 -5.49 -7.18
N CYS A 104 4.45 -4.87 -5.99
CA CYS A 104 4.93 -5.50 -4.76
C CYS A 104 4.13 -6.77 -4.41
N TYR A 105 2.80 -6.71 -4.57
CA TYR A 105 1.93 -7.88 -4.38
C TYR A 105 2.22 -8.98 -5.40
N GLY A 106 2.35 -8.66 -6.69
CA GLY A 106 2.67 -9.63 -7.75
C GLY A 106 4.05 -10.25 -7.57
N TYR A 107 5.06 -9.44 -7.23
CA TYR A 107 6.42 -9.91 -6.97
C TYR A 107 6.48 -10.86 -5.78
N SER A 108 5.90 -10.47 -4.65
CA SER A 108 5.89 -11.31 -3.43
C SER A 108 5.06 -12.58 -3.59
N TYR A 109 3.94 -12.53 -4.33
CA TYR A 109 3.12 -13.70 -4.63
C TYR A 109 3.87 -14.71 -5.51
N ASN A 110 4.55 -14.24 -6.56
CA ASN A 110 5.35 -15.09 -7.44
C ASN A 110 6.56 -15.69 -6.69
N ALA A 111 7.25 -14.88 -5.88
CA ALA A 111 8.35 -15.35 -5.03
C ALA A 111 7.88 -16.41 -4.01
N SER A 112 6.72 -16.21 -3.38
CA SER A 112 6.14 -17.19 -2.45
C SER A 112 5.75 -18.50 -3.14
N SER A 113 5.35 -18.44 -4.41
CA SER A 113 4.91 -19.61 -5.19
C SER A 113 6.08 -20.45 -5.68
N LYS A 114 7.22 -19.82 -6.00
CA LYS A 114 8.41 -20.53 -6.50
C LYS A 114 9.23 -21.22 -5.40
N ASP A 115 9.21 -20.68 -4.18
CA ASP A 115 10.13 -21.12 -3.13
C ASP A 115 9.46 -21.77 -1.92
N GLY A 116 8.18 -22.16 -2.00
CA GLY A 116 7.49 -22.94 -0.97
C GLY A 116 7.74 -22.43 0.45
N ASP A 117 7.15 -21.29 0.81
CA ASP A 117 7.27 -20.61 2.13
C ASP A 117 8.69 -20.23 2.59
N ALA A 118 9.76 -20.57 1.84
CA ALA A 118 11.15 -20.26 2.21
C ALA A 118 11.63 -18.87 1.79
N ILE A 119 10.95 -18.22 0.82
CA ILE A 119 11.21 -16.83 0.40
C ILE A 119 9.98 -15.96 0.68
N ALA A 120 9.45 -16.03 1.91
CA ALA A 120 8.51 -15.00 2.38
C ALA A 120 9.22 -13.76 2.95
N SER A 121 10.50 -13.90 3.31
CA SER A 121 11.46 -12.82 3.32
C SER A 121 12.44 -13.17 2.21
N PRO A 122 12.63 -12.38 1.13
CA PRO A 122 13.90 -12.46 0.39
C PRO A 122 14.98 -12.50 1.48
N LYS A 123 15.90 -13.48 1.47
CA LYS A 123 16.97 -13.54 2.48
C LYS A 123 17.75 -12.25 2.35
N ILE A 124 17.33 -11.22 3.09
CA ILE A 124 17.83 -9.90 2.89
C ILE A 124 19.19 -9.89 3.55
N LYS A 125 20.23 -10.09 2.75
CA LYS A 125 21.60 -10.06 3.22
C LYS A 125 22.02 -8.60 3.38
N GLY A 126 22.52 -8.24 4.56
CA GLY A 126 23.12 -6.93 4.84
C GLY A 126 22.13 -5.85 5.29
N ALA A 127 22.38 -4.60 4.87
CA ALA A 127 21.65 -3.40 5.31
C ALA A 127 20.14 -3.47 5.06
N LEU A 128 19.71 -4.21 4.03
CA LEU A 128 18.32 -4.29 3.64
C LEU A 128 17.50 -5.15 4.64
N ARG A 129 18.15 -5.92 5.55
CA ARG A 129 17.51 -6.67 6.66
C ARG A 129 16.85 -5.75 7.69
N TRP A 130 17.28 -4.48 7.75
CA TRP A 130 16.62 -3.46 8.55
C TRP A 130 15.20 -3.12 8.05
N PHE A 131 14.91 -3.34 6.76
CA PHE A 131 13.56 -3.17 6.21
C PHE A 131 12.62 -4.35 6.54
N ASP A 132 13.16 -5.48 7.00
CA ASP A 132 12.38 -6.59 7.56
C ASP A 132 12.14 -6.41 9.07
N TRP A 133 11.35 -5.38 9.41
CA TRP A 133 10.87 -5.07 10.76
C TRP A 133 10.04 -6.20 11.41
N GLY A 134 9.87 -7.34 10.75
CA GLY A 134 9.16 -8.51 11.24
C GLY A 134 10.05 -9.63 11.77
N SER A 135 11.37 -9.57 11.56
CA SER A 135 12.30 -10.66 11.86
C SER A 135 12.87 -10.65 13.29
N TRP A 136 12.50 -9.67 14.13
CA TRP A 136 13.01 -9.47 15.49
C TRP A 136 12.19 -10.21 16.57
N LYS A 137 11.46 -11.27 16.20
CA LYS A 137 10.81 -12.20 17.13
C LYS A 137 11.02 -13.63 16.70
#